data_AF-A0A1H9KBD1-F1
#
_entry.id   AF-A0A1H9KBD1-F1
#
_cell.length_a   1.000
_cell.length_b   1.000
_cell.length_c   1.000
_cell.angle_alpha   90.00
_cell.angle_beta   90.00
_cell.angle_gamma   90.00
#
_symmetry.space_group_name_H-M   'P 1'
#
loop_
_entity.id
_entity.type
_entity.pdbx_description
1 polymer ?
#
loop_
_entity_poly.entity_id
_entity_poly.type
_entity_poly.pdbx_seq_one_letter_code
_entity_poly.pdbx_strand_id
1 'polypeptide(L)'
;MTRARLFVALGVVLALVAGLVAWWSGADRDDGPARDRGAFEEAVEGLGAAPGVRYEDTSITGQRREVTTTEFGAQFGVTGYAGLEDNDQGLLKVDGKLYTRFLRDEDRLGRWKAGDPNDEYMYGDLGKQFPSPGDLSAKLQEAVAQVPNLPAPGDVNVPAVDVRGVPALTAETGLGTIYVSRDRPYRVLRLEPQGILTPSRMPTALPEFVPPPAAERIAEDSRGVDIIPIEDDDAVERMYEALAENTKRLAEAVDAGISFSLTTSAAFDCTAAGCSVTAAFKGEVGTKARERLSGGSVSARLTVKNVTIDGRPAGGCMSAPTTIRLTGDSATGELSCVDVDAGPVFAAVDAEYSARAQQEANASGGRVTLRFSSRGEAWVDAVAVAQTTVDQLLAQQQKERESGTCSTGQPSPPRRTLYHYTNEKGMEGIRSSGELWPSRLADNPKDARYGDGQYLSDIQPGTRSNGQLARCFLGRPWPKTKYTHYVEVDVTGLKVTEAPGREHVFVVLNDAALDVSGRIVSWGRN
;
A
#
# COMPACT_ATOMS: atom_id res chain seq x y z
N MET A 1 -49.83 63.83 42.29
CA MET A 1 -50.52 62.71 41.60
C MET A 1 -49.94 62.67 40.20
N THR A 2 -49.26 61.65 39.66
CA THR A 2 -49.07 60.23 40.01
C THR A 2 -47.90 59.71 39.13
N ARG A 3 -47.27 58.59 39.51
CA ARG A 3 -46.31 57.75 38.74
C ARG A 3 -44.80 57.96 38.99
N ALA A 4 -44.38 57.57 40.20
CA ALA A 4 -43.14 56.84 40.41
C ALA A 4 -43.49 55.35 40.59
N ARG A 5 -42.58 54.44 40.18
CA ARG A 5 -42.62 52.95 40.20
C ARG A 5 -42.85 52.29 38.84
N LEU A 6 -41.79 52.23 38.02
CA LEU A 6 -41.66 51.18 36.99
C LEU A 6 -40.20 51.02 36.49
N PHE A 7 -39.20 50.88 37.36
CA PHE A 7 -37.82 50.57 36.91
C PHE A 7 -37.01 49.60 37.79
N VAL A 8 -37.62 48.96 38.80
CA VAL A 8 -36.90 48.00 39.68
C VAL A 8 -37.20 46.53 39.32
N ALA A 9 -38.20 46.25 38.47
CA ALA A 9 -38.62 44.87 38.20
C ALA A 9 -37.85 44.14 37.08
N LEU A 10 -37.11 44.83 36.21
CA LEU A 10 -36.41 44.19 35.08
C LEU A 10 -34.99 43.69 35.43
N GLY A 11 -34.32 44.33 36.40
CA GLY A 11 -32.96 43.94 36.81
C GLY A 11 -32.90 42.65 37.64
N VAL A 12 -33.97 42.34 38.39
CA VAL A 12 -34.02 41.16 39.27
C VAL A 12 -34.38 39.89 38.48
N VAL A 13 -35.14 40.00 37.39
CA VAL A 13 -35.50 38.83 36.55
C VAL A 13 -34.31 38.36 35.70
N LEU A 14 -33.49 39.27 35.18
CA LEU A 14 -32.27 38.91 34.44
C LEU A 14 -31.18 38.30 35.35
N ALA A 15 -31.07 38.75 36.60
CA ALA A 15 -30.17 38.13 37.57
C ALA A 15 -30.64 36.74 38.03
N LEU A 16 -31.96 36.51 38.13
CA LEU A 16 -32.50 35.19 38.49
C LEU A 16 -32.47 34.18 37.34
N VAL A 17 -32.55 34.60 36.08
CA VAL A 17 -32.37 33.71 34.92
C VAL A 17 -30.89 33.37 34.70
N ALA A 18 -29.96 34.32 34.93
CA ALA A 18 -28.53 34.01 34.94
C ALA A 18 -28.14 33.09 36.12
N GLY A 19 -28.77 33.27 37.28
CA GLY A 19 -28.57 32.39 38.45
C GLY A 19 -29.14 30.99 38.28
N LEU A 20 -30.28 30.80 37.59
CA LEU A 20 -30.86 29.48 37.34
C LEU A 20 -30.15 28.68 36.23
N VAL A 21 -29.57 29.35 35.22
CA VAL A 21 -28.74 28.68 34.20
C VAL A 21 -27.40 28.26 34.78
N ALA A 22 -26.84 29.02 35.73
CA ALA A 22 -25.65 28.63 36.49
C ALA A 22 -25.90 27.47 37.48
N TRP A 23 -27.15 27.27 37.94
CA TRP A 23 -27.47 26.18 38.87
C TRP A 23 -27.83 24.86 38.17
N TRP A 24 -28.26 24.89 36.91
CA TRP A 24 -28.51 23.69 36.10
C TRP A 24 -27.28 23.16 35.35
N SER A 25 -26.18 23.92 35.35
CA SER A 25 -24.88 23.51 34.80
C SER A 25 -23.88 23.06 35.88
N GLY A 26 -24.29 23.06 37.15
CA GLY A 26 -23.49 22.63 38.30
C GLY A 26 -24.15 21.50 39.08
N ALA A 27 -24.51 20.42 38.39
CA ALA A 27 -24.48 19.11 39.04
C ALA A 27 -23.06 18.59 38.81
N ASP A 28 -22.21 18.75 39.82
CA ASP A 28 -20.92 18.06 39.92
C ASP A 28 -21.19 16.56 39.77
N ARG A 29 -21.14 16.09 38.52
CA ARG A 29 -20.58 14.78 38.26
C ARG A 29 -19.13 14.93 38.66
N ASP A 30 -18.76 14.17 39.67
CA ASP A 30 -17.38 13.95 40.10
C ASP A 30 -16.66 13.20 38.97
N ASP A 31 -16.54 13.83 37.81
CA ASP A 31 -15.64 13.44 36.74
C ASP A 31 -14.27 13.89 37.24
N GLY A 32 -13.58 12.97 37.94
CA GLY A 32 -12.21 13.18 38.42
C GLY A 32 -11.30 13.76 37.32
N PRO A 33 -10.11 14.29 37.66
CA PRO A 33 -9.26 15.00 36.72
C PRO A 33 -9.13 14.21 35.42
N ALA A 34 -9.53 14.80 34.30
CA ALA A 34 -9.46 14.18 32.98
C ALA A 34 -8.05 13.59 32.80
N ARG A 35 -7.96 12.26 32.86
CA ARG A 35 -6.67 11.57 32.77
C ARG A 35 -6.06 11.85 31.40
N ASP A 36 -4.75 12.08 31.38
CA ASP A 36 -3.98 12.40 30.18
C ASP A 36 -4.10 11.27 29.14
N ARG A 37 -4.88 11.52 28.08
CA ARG A 37 -5.09 10.60 26.94
C ARG A 37 -4.04 10.80 25.86
N GLY A 38 -3.14 11.78 26.04
CA GLY A 38 -2.25 12.29 25.01
C GLY A 38 -1.32 11.23 24.43
N ALA A 39 -0.87 10.25 25.23
CA ALA A 39 0.01 9.20 24.72
C ALA A 39 -0.64 8.33 23.63
N PHE A 40 -1.86 7.83 23.89
CA PHE A 40 -2.59 6.99 22.93
C PHE A 40 -3.11 7.79 21.74
N GLU A 41 -3.65 8.99 21.98
CA GLU A 41 -4.18 9.84 20.92
C GLU A 41 -3.07 10.30 19.98
N GLU A 42 -1.93 10.76 20.52
CA GLU A 42 -0.73 11.11 19.74
C GLU A 42 -0.29 9.87 18.95
N ALA A 43 -0.02 8.73 19.59
CA ALA A 43 0.45 7.51 18.90
C ALA A 43 -0.44 7.08 17.71
N VAL A 44 -1.76 7.05 17.90
CA VAL A 44 -2.73 6.67 16.86
C VAL A 44 -2.76 7.72 15.74
N GLU A 45 -2.69 9.00 16.07
CA GLU A 45 -2.59 10.08 15.10
C GLU A 45 -1.31 10.01 14.27
N GLY A 46 -0.17 9.72 14.90
CA GLY A 46 1.12 9.56 14.25
C GLY A 46 1.13 8.40 13.27
N LEU A 47 0.57 7.25 13.66
CA LEU A 47 0.37 6.10 12.79
C LEU A 47 -0.40 6.48 11.52
N GLY A 48 -1.48 7.26 11.66
CA GLY A 48 -2.32 7.67 10.52
C GLY A 48 -1.63 8.57 9.51
N ALA A 49 -0.44 9.09 9.82
CA ALA A 49 0.33 9.95 8.94
C ALA A 49 1.64 9.30 8.46
N ALA A 50 1.84 8.01 8.75
CA ALA A 50 2.96 7.26 8.21
C ALA A 50 2.74 7.00 6.70
N PRO A 51 3.75 7.20 5.84
CA PRO A 51 3.70 6.85 4.41
C PRO A 51 3.45 5.36 4.14
N GLY A 52 3.70 4.51 5.14
CA GLY A 52 3.40 3.09 5.10
C GLY A 52 3.55 2.45 6.47
N VAL A 53 3.08 1.22 6.61
CA VAL A 53 3.22 0.40 7.81
C VAL A 53 3.68 -0.98 7.39
N ARG A 54 4.69 -1.50 8.08
CA ARG A 54 5.06 -2.92 8.04
C ARG A 54 4.40 -3.64 9.20
N TYR A 55 3.64 -4.66 8.88
CA TYR A 55 2.99 -5.57 9.80
C TYR A 55 3.83 -6.83 9.94
N GLU A 56 4.10 -7.22 11.18
CA GLU A 56 4.62 -8.55 11.50
C GLU A 56 3.59 -9.28 12.35
N ASP A 57 2.91 -10.26 11.78
CA ASP A 57 1.83 -10.99 12.40
C ASP A 57 2.28 -12.41 12.78
N THR A 58 2.27 -12.65 14.09
CA THR A 58 2.53 -13.95 14.72
C THR A 58 1.36 -14.37 15.62
N SER A 59 0.19 -13.77 15.43
CA SER A 59 -1.00 -14.03 16.27
C SER A 59 -1.50 -15.47 16.17
N ILE A 60 -1.16 -16.17 15.08
CA ILE A 60 -1.46 -17.59 14.85
C ILE A 60 -0.18 -18.41 15.04
N THR A 61 -0.22 -19.38 15.96
CA THR A 61 0.92 -20.23 16.29
C THR A 61 1.48 -20.93 15.05
N GLY A 62 2.78 -20.79 14.82
CA GLY A 62 3.48 -21.40 13.69
C GLY A 62 3.29 -20.68 12.37
N GLN A 63 2.41 -19.69 12.26
CA GLN A 63 2.27 -18.85 11.08
C GLN A 63 3.16 -17.60 11.20
N ARG A 64 3.78 -17.22 10.08
CA ARG A 64 4.52 -15.97 9.97
C ARG A 64 3.98 -15.18 8.79
N ARG A 65 3.60 -13.92 9.03
CA ARG A 65 3.23 -12.98 7.98
C ARG A 65 3.99 -11.68 8.17
N GLU A 66 4.58 -11.21 7.09
CA GLU A 66 5.24 -9.92 7.03
C GLU A 66 4.67 -9.18 5.83
N VAL A 67 3.84 -8.17 6.07
CA VAL A 67 3.12 -7.45 5.03
C VAL A 67 3.35 -5.96 5.21
N THR A 68 3.79 -5.30 4.14
CA THR A 68 3.90 -3.84 4.09
C THR A 68 2.69 -3.29 3.36
N THR A 69 2.03 -2.29 3.95
CA THR A 69 0.92 -1.55 3.33
C THR A 69 1.30 -0.09 3.19
N THR A 70 1.18 0.47 1.98
CA THR A 70 1.41 1.90 1.72
C THR A 70 0.24 2.76 2.23
N GLU A 71 0.45 4.08 2.32
CA GLU A 71 -0.62 5.05 2.63
C GLU A 71 -1.84 4.90 1.70
N PHE A 72 -1.60 4.54 0.44
CA PHE A 72 -2.64 4.37 -0.59
C PHE A 72 -3.22 2.94 -0.64
N GLY A 73 -2.80 2.06 0.28
CA GLY A 73 -3.37 0.73 0.43
C GLY A 73 -2.82 -0.34 -0.52
N ALA A 74 -1.74 -0.05 -1.27
CA ALA A 74 -0.99 -1.10 -1.94
C ALA A 74 -0.28 -1.97 -0.91
N GLN A 75 -0.27 -3.29 -1.11
CA GLN A 75 0.26 -4.24 -0.13
C GLN A 75 1.26 -5.18 -0.79
N PHE A 76 2.34 -5.51 -0.10
CA PHE A 76 3.26 -6.55 -0.54
C PHE A 76 3.97 -7.20 0.64
N GLY A 77 4.40 -8.44 0.48
CA GLY A 77 5.07 -9.14 1.57
C GLY A 77 5.12 -10.64 1.38
N VAL A 78 5.24 -11.35 2.49
CA VAL A 78 5.34 -12.81 2.53
C VAL A 78 4.44 -13.40 3.60
N THR A 79 3.97 -14.61 3.36
CA THR A 79 3.25 -15.44 4.32
C THR A 79 3.80 -16.86 4.28
N GLY A 80 3.89 -17.49 5.44
CA GLY A 80 4.49 -18.81 5.57
C GLY A 80 4.14 -19.49 6.88
N TYR A 81 4.65 -20.70 7.05
CA TYR A 81 4.58 -21.46 8.29
C TYR A 81 5.98 -21.92 8.69
N ALA A 82 6.30 -21.81 9.98
CA ALA A 82 7.58 -22.26 10.51
C ALA A 82 7.77 -23.76 10.26
N GLY A 83 8.92 -24.14 9.68
CA GLY A 83 9.23 -25.52 9.31
C GLY A 83 8.60 -25.98 7.99
N LEU A 84 7.92 -25.09 7.26
CA LEU A 84 7.33 -25.35 5.94
C LEU A 84 7.76 -24.27 4.92
N GLU A 85 9.01 -23.83 4.98
CA GLU A 85 9.53 -22.69 4.20
C GLU A 85 9.43 -22.88 2.68
N ASP A 86 9.35 -24.12 2.21
CA ASP A 86 9.14 -24.44 0.80
C ASP A 86 7.74 -24.03 0.31
N ASN A 87 6.78 -23.82 1.22
CA ASN A 87 5.43 -23.37 0.92
C ASN A 87 5.24 -21.86 1.14
N ASP A 88 6.30 -21.12 1.46
CA ASP A 88 6.20 -19.67 1.65
C ASP A 88 5.71 -19.01 0.37
N GLN A 89 4.80 -18.05 0.54
CA GLN A 89 4.19 -17.32 -0.55
C GLN A 89 4.51 -15.83 -0.46
N GLY A 90 4.86 -15.25 -1.61
CA GLY A 90 4.82 -13.82 -1.81
C GLY A 90 3.38 -13.35 -2.01
N LEU A 91 3.06 -12.21 -1.43
CA LEU A 91 1.77 -11.52 -1.55
C LEU A 91 1.99 -10.17 -2.22
N LEU A 92 1.12 -9.80 -3.14
CA LEU A 92 1.07 -8.47 -3.74
C LEU A 92 -0.38 -8.08 -3.98
N LYS A 93 -0.80 -6.92 -3.48
CA LYS A 93 -2.10 -6.33 -3.76
C LYS A 93 -1.91 -4.93 -4.33
N VAL A 94 -2.29 -4.75 -5.58
CA VAL A 94 -2.21 -3.47 -6.31
C VAL A 94 -3.50 -3.26 -7.07
N ASP A 95 -4.03 -2.02 -7.08
CA ASP A 95 -5.32 -1.69 -7.70
C ASP A 95 -6.46 -2.62 -7.22
N GLY A 96 -6.45 -2.95 -5.92
CA GLY A 96 -7.42 -3.84 -5.30
C GLY A 96 -7.30 -5.33 -5.67
N LYS A 97 -6.42 -5.69 -6.62
CA LYS A 97 -6.24 -7.06 -7.10
C LYS A 97 -5.14 -7.79 -6.35
N LEU A 98 -5.44 -9.01 -5.91
CA LEU A 98 -4.50 -9.89 -5.23
C LEU A 98 -3.71 -10.73 -6.25
N TYR A 99 -2.40 -10.80 -6.00
CA TYR A 99 -1.46 -11.69 -6.67
C TYR A 99 -0.68 -12.47 -5.61
N THR A 100 -0.46 -13.76 -5.88
CA THR A 100 0.30 -14.66 -5.02
C THR A 100 1.39 -15.36 -5.82
N ARG A 101 2.47 -15.78 -5.18
CA ARG A 101 3.49 -16.63 -5.80
C ARG A 101 4.13 -17.52 -4.75
N PHE A 102 4.51 -18.73 -5.10
CA PHE A 102 5.42 -19.50 -4.25
C PHE A 102 6.83 -18.90 -4.32
N LEU A 103 7.52 -18.86 -3.18
CA LEU A 103 8.90 -18.36 -3.12
C LEU A 103 9.92 -19.42 -3.56
N ARG A 104 9.61 -20.70 -3.35
CA ARG A 104 10.40 -21.86 -3.81
C ARG A 104 9.54 -22.74 -4.72
N ASP A 105 9.55 -22.43 -6.00
CA ASP A 105 8.91 -23.25 -7.04
C ASP A 105 9.84 -23.26 -8.28
N GLU A 106 10.63 -24.33 -8.39
CA GLU A 106 11.58 -24.55 -9.49
C GLU A 106 10.87 -24.92 -10.80
N ASP A 107 9.71 -25.56 -10.73
CA ASP A 107 8.97 -26.06 -11.90
C ASP A 107 8.18 -24.95 -12.62
N ARG A 108 7.79 -23.88 -11.91
CA ARG A 108 7.02 -22.73 -12.48
C ARG A 108 7.58 -21.34 -12.16
N LEU A 109 8.88 -21.25 -11.87
CA LEU A 109 9.66 -20.01 -11.72
C LEU A 109 9.17 -19.04 -10.62
N GLY A 110 8.34 -19.49 -9.67
CA GLY A 110 7.74 -18.60 -8.68
C GLY A 110 7.05 -17.38 -9.33
N ARG A 111 6.33 -17.58 -10.44
CA ARG A 111 5.57 -16.53 -11.13
C ARG A 111 4.38 -16.06 -10.30
N TRP A 112 4.01 -14.80 -10.46
CA TRP A 112 2.78 -14.26 -9.88
C TRP A 112 1.55 -14.91 -10.51
N LYS A 113 0.59 -15.26 -9.67
CA LYS A 113 -0.71 -15.81 -10.05
C LYS A 113 -1.80 -14.82 -9.63
N ALA A 114 -2.83 -14.68 -10.46
CA ALA A 114 -4.05 -13.97 -10.11
C ALA A 114 -5.25 -14.90 -10.14
N GLY A 115 -6.30 -14.58 -9.36
CA GLY A 115 -7.60 -15.23 -9.46
C GLY A 115 -7.65 -16.69 -9.00
N ASP A 116 -6.68 -17.13 -8.19
CA ASP A 116 -6.71 -18.43 -7.53
C ASP A 116 -7.82 -18.41 -6.44
N PRO A 117 -8.85 -19.26 -6.53
CA PRO A 117 -9.97 -19.23 -5.58
C PRO A 117 -9.58 -19.52 -4.14
N ASN A 118 -8.56 -20.36 -3.93
CA ASN A 118 -8.07 -20.70 -2.59
C ASN A 118 -7.31 -19.51 -2.01
N ASP A 119 -6.44 -18.89 -2.81
CA ASP A 119 -5.70 -17.70 -2.37
C ASP A 119 -6.64 -16.52 -2.10
N GLU A 120 -7.70 -16.37 -2.88
CA GLU A 120 -8.72 -15.34 -2.64
C GLU A 120 -9.53 -15.62 -1.36
N TYR A 121 -9.81 -16.88 -1.04
CA TYR A 121 -10.44 -17.25 0.22
C TYR A 121 -9.51 -16.96 1.41
N MET A 122 -8.22 -17.29 1.29
CA MET A 122 -7.24 -17.16 2.38
C MET A 122 -6.76 -15.71 2.57
N TYR A 123 -6.62 -14.95 1.49
CA TYR A 123 -5.91 -13.66 1.45
C TYR A 123 -6.70 -12.54 0.74
N GLY A 124 -7.93 -12.78 0.26
CA GLY A 124 -8.71 -11.72 -0.41
C GLY A 124 -8.95 -10.50 0.48
N ASP A 125 -9.09 -10.73 1.79
CA ASP A 125 -9.32 -9.73 2.81
C ASP A 125 -8.02 -9.13 3.42
N LEU A 126 -6.86 -9.23 2.74
CA LEU A 126 -5.60 -8.62 3.21
C LEU A 126 -5.74 -7.14 3.58
N GLY A 127 -6.57 -6.37 2.88
CA GLY A 127 -6.80 -4.94 3.21
C GLY A 127 -7.55 -4.73 4.53
N LYS A 128 -8.33 -5.72 4.98
CA LYS A 128 -8.97 -5.68 6.30
C LYS A 128 -8.01 -6.12 7.39
N GLN A 129 -7.16 -7.12 7.10
CA GLN A 129 -6.19 -7.69 8.04
C GLN A 129 -4.98 -6.75 8.26
N PHE A 130 -4.49 -6.13 7.19
CA PHE A 130 -3.31 -5.25 7.16
C PHE A 130 -3.68 -3.88 6.56
N PRO A 131 -4.56 -3.10 7.20
CA PRO A 131 -5.09 -1.84 6.66
C PRO A 131 -4.01 -0.82 6.29
N SER A 132 -4.39 0.22 5.54
CA SER A 132 -3.52 1.37 5.35
C SER A 132 -3.27 2.08 6.70
N PRO A 133 -2.17 2.85 6.84
CA PRO A 133 -1.91 3.64 8.04
C PRO A 133 -3.11 4.52 8.45
N GLY A 134 -3.72 5.21 7.48
CA GLY A 134 -4.90 6.05 7.70
C GLY A 134 -6.13 5.27 8.14
N ASP A 135 -6.43 4.14 7.49
CA ASP A 135 -7.57 3.29 7.86
C ASP A 135 -7.40 2.66 9.25
N LEU A 136 -6.18 2.23 9.58
CA LEU A 136 -5.88 1.67 10.90
C LEU A 136 -6.03 2.74 11.99
N SER A 137 -5.47 3.93 11.73
CA SER A 137 -5.57 5.07 12.64
C SER A 137 -7.01 5.45 12.93
N ALA A 138 -7.87 5.52 11.90
CA ALA A 138 -9.29 5.82 12.07
C ALA A 138 -9.99 4.80 12.97
N LYS A 139 -9.77 3.50 12.73
CA LYS A 139 -10.33 2.41 13.55
C LYS A 139 -9.85 2.47 15.00
N LEU A 140 -8.56 2.66 15.20
CA LEU A 140 -7.96 2.75 16.55
C LEU A 140 -8.43 4.01 17.28
N GLN A 141 -8.62 5.13 16.59
CA GLN A 141 -9.10 6.37 17.19
C GLN A 141 -10.50 6.20 17.77
N GLU A 142 -11.41 5.55 17.03
CA GLU A 142 -12.75 5.21 17.52
C GLU A 142 -12.67 4.27 18.74
N ALA A 143 -11.83 3.23 18.66
CA ALA A 143 -11.68 2.24 19.73
C ALA A 143 -11.09 2.84 21.01
N VAL A 144 -10.09 3.70 20.89
CA VAL A 144 -9.44 4.42 22.00
C VAL A 144 -10.41 5.43 22.63
N ALA A 145 -11.21 6.15 21.83
CA ALA A 145 -12.19 7.11 22.33
C ALA A 145 -13.24 6.48 23.26
N GLN A 146 -13.55 5.20 23.07
CA GLN A 146 -14.49 4.46 23.91
C GLN A 146 -13.90 3.99 25.25
N VAL A 147 -12.58 4.08 25.44
CA VAL A 147 -11.93 3.69 26.70
C VAL A 147 -11.98 4.87 27.68
N PRO A 148 -12.71 4.78 28.81
CA PRO A 148 -12.89 5.91 29.72
C PRO A 148 -11.61 6.26 30.50
N ASN A 149 -10.79 5.25 30.84
CA ASN A 149 -9.57 5.42 31.62
C ASN A 149 -8.37 4.82 30.89
N LEU A 150 -7.61 5.67 30.19
CA LEU A 150 -6.35 5.28 29.56
C LEU A 150 -5.19 5.48 30.54
N PRO A 151 -4.19 4.57 30.56
CA PRO A 151 -2.97 4.77 31.34
C PRO A 151 -2.15 5.95 30.82
N ALA A 152 -1.55 6.70 31.73
CA ALA A 152 -0.59 7.76 31.41
C ALA A 152 0.84 7.34 31.80
N PRO A 153 1.91 7.88 31.16
CA PRO A 153 3.29 7.54 31.49
C PRO A 153 3.67 7.75 32.97
N GLY A 154 3.02 8.70 33.64
CA GLY A 154 3.22 9.06 35.05
C GLY A 154 2.42 8.24 36.06
N ASP A 155 1.57 7.31 35.62
CA ASP A 155 0.77 6.48 36.52
C ASP A 155 1.66 5.46 37.28
N VAL A 156 1.49 5.40 38.60
CA VAL A 156 2.34 4.62 39.52
C VAL A 156 2.07 3.12 39.50
N ASN A 157 0.96 2.69 38.87
CA ASN A 157 0.48 1.31 38.83
C ASN A 157 0.34 0.76 37.39
N VAL A 158 1.03 1.33 36.41
CA VAL A 158 1.02 0.76 35.05
C VAL A 158 1.93 -0.47 35.03
N PRO A 159 1.43 -1.64 34.58
CA PRO A 159 2.26 -2.82 34.40
C PRO A 159 3.48 -2.50 33.53
N ALA A 160 4.65 -3.02 33.93
CA ALA A 160 5.83 -2.95 33.08
C ALA A 160 5.64 -3.92 31.92
N VAL A 161 5.30 -3.38 30.75
CA VAL A 161 5.13 -4.12 29.52
C VAL A 161 6.17 -3.64 28.52
N ASP A 162 6.72 -4.57 27.76
CA ASP A 162 7.74 -4.31 26.74
C ASP A 162 7.29 -4.94 25.42
N VAL A 163 7.49 -4.22 24.33
CA VAL A 163 7.29 -4.75 22.98
C VAL A 163 8.60 -4.56 22.23
N ARG A 164 9.34 -5.66 22.01
CA ARG A 164 10.62 -5.67 21.29
C ARG A 164 11.67 -4.70 21.86
N GLY A 165 11.77 -4.61 23.18
CA GLY A 165 12.69 -3.71 23.89
C GLY A 165 12.19 -2.28 24.03
N VAL A 166 10.93 -1.99 23.64
CA VAL A 166 10.29 -0.69 23.83
C VAL A 166 9.28 -0.76 24.97
N PRO A 167 9.49 -0.01 26.08
CA PRO A 167 8.52 0.11 27.15
C PRO A 167 7.18 0.62 26.63
N ALA A 168 6.08 -0.02 27.02
CA ALA A 168 4.76 0.22 26.49
C ALA A 168 3.70 0.51 27.56
N LEU A 169 2.75 1.37 27.21
CA LEU A 169 1.43 1.51 27.84
C LEU A 169 0.45 0.59 27.10
N THR A 170 -0.48 -0.01 27.85
CA THR A 170 -1.45 -0.97 27.30
C THR A 170 -2.88 -0.56 27.61
N ALA A 171 -3.79 -0.66 26.65
CA ALA A 171 -5.21 -0.43 26.87
C ALA A 171 -6.07 -1.50 26.21
N GLU A 172 -7.11 -1.96 26.90
CA GLU A 172 -8.14 -2.82 26.33
C GLU A 172 -9.15 -1.98 25.55
N THR A 173 -9.39 -2.34 24.29
CA THR A 173 -10.32 -1.64 23.40
C THR A 173 -11.30 -2.61 22.76
N GLY A 174 -12.32 -2.08 22.07
CA GLY A 174 -13.23 -2.90 21.26
C GLY A 174 -12.56 -3.68 20.12
N LEU A 175 -11.32 -3.31 19.74
CA LEU A 175 -10.54 -4.01 18.72
C LEU A 175 -9.52 -5.01 19.30
N GLY A 176 -9.39 -5.05 20.63
CA GLY A 176 -8.37 -5.82 21.34
C GLY A 176 -7.43 -4.95 22.18
N THR A 177 -6.33 -5.53 22.63
CA THR A 177 -5.33 -4.84 23.46
C THR A 177 -4.38 -4.06 22.56
N ILE A 178 -4.32 -2.74 22.72
CA ILE A 178 -3.39 -1.86 22.02
C ILE A 178 -2.19 -1.54 22.91
N TYR A 179 -1.00 -1.59 22.32
CA TYR A 179 0.27 -1.27 22.96
C TYR A 179 0.84 -0.01 22.31
N VAL A 180 1.14 1.00 23.13
CA VAL A 180 1.71 2.28 22.71
C VAL A 180 3.01 2.53 23.46
N SER A 181 4.04 3.10 22.83
CA SER A 181 5.28 3.42 23.54
C SER A 181 5.02 4.32 24.75
N ARG A 182 5.71 4.04 25.86
CA ARG A 182 5.59 4.81 27.09
C ARG A 182 6.23 6.19 26.99
N ASP A 183 7.30 6.27 26.21
CA ASP A 183 8.07 7.49 26.02
C ASP A 183 7.80 8.10 24.64
N ARG A 184 8.03 9.41 24.56
CA ARG A 184 7.98 10.14 23.30
C ARG A 184 9.18 9.77 22.40
N PRO A 185 8.98 9.76 21.08
CA PRO A 185 7.73 10.10 20.40
C PRO A 185 6.76 8.90 20.47
N TYR A 186 5.48 9.15 20.79
CA TYR A 186 4.54 8.06 21.05
C TYR A 186 4.23 7.27 19.77
N ARG A 187 4.23 5.94 19.83
CA ARG A 187 4.03 5.04 18.68
C ARG A 187 3.09 3.90 19.04
N VAL A 188 2.21 3.52 18.13
CA VAL A 188 1.50 2.23 18.23
C VAL A 188 2.50 1.14 17.91
N LEU A 189 2.68 0.19 18.81
CA LEU A 189 3.68 -0.87 18.73
C LEU A 189 3.06 -2.22 18.32
N ARG A 190 1.89 -2.54 18.88
CA ARG A 190 1.21 -3.83 18.68
C ARG A 190 -0.29 -3.71 18.88
N LEU A 191 -1.03 -4.55 18.16
CA LEU A 191 -2.44 -4.83 18.39
C LEU A 191 -2.63 -6.33 18.62
N GLU A 192 -3.21 -6.72 19.76
CA GLU A 192 -3.61 -8.09 20.05
C GLU A 192 -5.14 -8.21 19.93
N PRO A 193 -5.67 -8.90 18.91
CA PRO A 193 -7.12 -8.97 18.70
C PRO A 193 -7.84 -9.77 19.79
N GLN A 194 -9.11 -9.43 20.05
CA GLN A 194 -9.92 -10.14 21.05
C GLN A 194 -10.13 -11.61 20.68
N GLY A 195 -10.02 -12.50 21.68
CA GLY A 195 -10.31 -13.94 21.52
C GLY A 195 -9.09 -14.85 21.38
N ILE A 196 -7.87 -14.31 21.42
CA ILE A 196 -6.66 -15.12 21.59
C ILE A 196 -6.63 -15.59 23.06
N LEU A 197 -6.84 -16.89 23.26
CA LEU A 197 -6.98 -17.52 24.57
C LEU A 197 -5.82 -17.13 25.51
N THR A 198 -6.16 -16.61 26.68
CA THR A 198 -5.22 -16.47 27.80
C THR A 198 -4.92 -17.86 28.38
N PRO A 199 -3.67 -18.16 28.82
CA PRO A 199 -3.27 -19.52 29.23
C PRO A 199 -4.03 -20.06 30.46
N SER A 200 -4.72 -19.19 31.20
CA SER A 200 -5.41 -19.54 32.44
C SER A 200 -6.64 -20.44 32.27
N ARG A 201 -6.97 -20.88 31.04
CA ARG A 201 -8.15 -21.71 30.74
C ARG A 201 -7.91 -22.89 29.78
N MET A 202 -6.67 -23.36 29.62
CA MET A 202 -6.47 -24.68 29.00
C MET A 202 -6.98 -25.77 29.98
N PRO A 203 -7.84 -26.71 29.56
CA PRO A 203 -8.14 -27.90 30.36
C PRO A 203 -6.84 -28.67 30.58
N THR A 204 -6.60 -29.12 31.80
CA THR A 204 -5.36 -29.75 32.28
C THR A 204 -5.04 -31.13 31.68
N ALA A 205 -5.68 -31.51 30.57
CA ALA A 205 -5.47 -32.80 29.94
C ALA A 205 -5.74 -32.74 28.43
N LEU A 206 -4.68 -32.56 27.65
CA LEU A 206 -4.59 -33.11 26.30
C LEU A 206 -3.38 -34.06 26.26
N PRO A 207 -3.44 -35.16 25.49
CA PRO A 207 -2.42 -36.19 25.49
C PRO A 207 -1.06 -35.63 25.06
N GLU A 208 0.00 -36.14 25.69
CA GLU A 208 1.38 -35.67 25.57
C GLU A 208 1.80 -35.48 24.11
N PHE A 209 1.91 -34.22 23.69
CA PHE A 209 2.60 -33.82 22.48
C PHE A 209 4.10 -33.76 22.82
N VAL A 210 4.91 -34.64 22.23
CA VAL A 210 6.37 -34.60 22.38
C VAL A 210 6.90 -33.53 21.41
N PRO A 211 7.42 -32.39 21.89
CA PRO A 211 7.94 -31.36 21.00
C PRO A 211 9.24 -31.83 20.34
N PRO A 212 9.50 -31.46 19.07
CA PRO A 212 10.77 -31.73 18.41
C PRO A 212 11.93 -30.98 19.10
N PRO A 213 13.17 -31.47 18.99
CA PRO A 213 14.31 -30.90 19.70
C PRO A 213 14.67 -29.53 19.11
N ALA A 214 14.59 -28.51 19.96
CA ALA A 214 15.22 -27.20 19.94
C ALA A 214 15.98 -26.81 18.64
N ALA A 215 15.23 -26.45 17.59
CA ALA A 215 15.68 -25.40 16.68
C ALA A 215 15.42 -24.04 17.38
N GLU A 216 16.33 -23.10 17.17
CA GLU A 216 16.44 -21.81 17.87
C GLU A 216 15.08 -21.17 18.20
N ARG A 217 14.88 -20.92 19.50
CA ARG A 217 13.65 -20.38 20.09
C ARG A 217 13.32 -19.03 19.46
N ILE A 218 12.38 -19.04 18.51
CA ILE A 218 11.55 -17.88 18.20
C ILE A 218 10.80 -17.55 19.49
N ALA A 219 10.87 -16.29 19.91
CA ALA A 219 10.36 -15.78 21.18
C ALA A 219 8.93 -16.29 21.49
N GLU A 220 8.76 -16.96 22.63
CA GLU A 220 7.53 -17.64 23.11
C GLU A 220 6.36 -16.69 23.45
N ASP A 221 6.44 -15.41 23.10
CA ASP A 221 5.68 -14.33 23.72
C ASP A 221 5.01 -13.35 22.75
N SER A 222 5.06 -13.58 21.42
CA SER A 222 4.36 -12.73 20.45
C SER A 222 2.99 -13.29 20.04
N ARG A 223 1.91 -12.76 20.63
CA ARG A 223 0.50 -13.14 20.39
C ARG A 223 -0.30 -12.07 19.64
N GLY A 224 0.36 -11.17 18.93
CA GLY A 224 -0.28 -10.03 18.27
C GLY A 224 0.27 -9.72 16.89
N VAL A 225 -0.23 -8.60 16.34
CA VAL A 225 0.27 -7.98 15.13
C VAL A 225 1.13 -6.80 15.54
N ASP A 226 2.44 -6.90 15.29
CA ASP A 226 3.36 -5.78 15.45
C ASP A 226 3.14 -4.77 14.32
N ILE A 227 3.06 -3.50 14.70
CA ILE A 227 2.76 -2.37 13.82
C ILE A 227 4.01 -1.50 13.78
N ILE A 228 4.65 -1.43 12.61
CA ILE A 228 5.92 -0.74 12.43
C ILE A 228 5.71 0.36 11.39
N PRO A 229 5.39 1.60 11.81
CA PRO A 229 5.29 2.74 10.90
C PRO A 229 6.61 2.96 10.16
N ILE A 230 6.53 3.20 8.85
CA ILE A 230 7.67 3.57 8.01
C ILE A 230 7.74 5.09 8.02
N GLU A 231 8.79 5.66 8.61
CA GLU A 231 8.85 7.10 8.90
C GLU A 231 10.06 7.82 8.30
N ASP A 232 11.19 7.13 8.11
CA ASP A 232 12.40 7.69 7.50
C ASP A 232 12.36 7.59 5.96
N ASP A 233 12.90 8.61 5.29
CA ASP A 233 12.84 8.74 3.84
C ASP A 233 13.48 7.56 3.11
N ASP A 234 14.58 7.00 3.64
CA ASP A 234 15.25 5.85 3.05
C ASP A 234 14.39 4.57 3.13
N ALA A 235 13.65 4.37 4.22
CA ALA A 235 12.71 3.25 4.34
C ALA A 235 11.47 3.43 3.46
N VAL A 236 10.99 4.67 3.30
CA VAL A 236 9.92 4.99 2.33
C VAL A 236 10.38 4.67 0.90
N GLU A 237 11.61 5.03 0.56
CA GLU A 237 12.19 4.73 -0.75
C GLU A 237 12.23 3.22 -1.01
N ARG A 238 12.84 2.46 -0.10
CA ARG A 238 12.92 1.00 -0.21
C ARG A 238 11.54 0.35 -0.32
N MET A 239 10.54 0.86 0.39
CA MET A 239 9.16 0.38 0.31
C MET A 239 8.61 0.52 -1.12
N TYR A 240 8.73 1.71 -1.73
CA TYR A 240 8.22 1.94 -3.09
C TYR A 240 9.07 1.23 -4.15
N GLU A 241 10.38 1.11 -3.98
CA GLU A 241 11.25 0.32 -4.85
C GLU A 241 10.84 -1.16 -4.86
N ALA A 242 10.63 -1.76 -3.69
CA ALA A 242 10.19 -3.14 -3.56
C ALA A 242 8.79 -3.34 -4.18
N LEU A 243 7.87 -2.41 -3.96
CA LEU A 243 6.54 -2.45 -4.57
C LEU A 243 6.63 -2.41 -6.11
N ALA A 244 7.45 -1.50 -6.65
CA ALA A 244 7.65 -1.34 -8.08
C ALA A 244 8.33 -2.58 -8.70
N GLU A 245 9.32 -3.17 -8.03
CA GLU A 245 9.98 -4.39 -8.50
C GLU A 245 8.99 -5.57 -8.59
N ASN A 246 8.19 -5.78 -7.55
CA ASN A 246 7.17 -6.83 -7.57
C ASN A 246 6.10 -6.56 -8.65
N THR A 247 5.73 -5.30 -8.86
CA THR A 247 4.78 -4.88 -9.90
C THR A 247 5.33 -5.12 -11.31
N LYS A 248 6.61 -4.83 -11.58
CA LYS A 248 7.25 -5.13 -12.88
C LYS A 248 7.13 -6.60 -13.26
N ARG A 249 7.29 -7.49 -12.28
CA ARG A 249 7.18 -8.94 -12.48
C ARG A 249 5.77 -9.42 -12.83
N LEU A 250 4.75 -8.57 -12.69
CA LEU A 250 3.38 -8.91 -13.13
C LEU A 250 3.25 -9.04 -14.65
N ALA A 251 4.21 -8.58 -15.44
CA ALA A 251 4.23 -8.76 -16.90
C ALA A 251 4.24 -10.24 -17.35
N GLU A 252 4.63 -11.13 -16.44
CA GLU A 252 4.64 -12.58 -16.61
C GLU A 252 3.59 -13.28 -15.73
N ALA A 253 2.71 -12.53 -15.07
CA ALA A 253 1.71 -13.09 -14.20
C ALA A 253 0.71 -13.96 -14.97
N VAL A 254 0.34 -15.08 -14.37
CA VAL A 254 -0.60 -16.04 -14.94
C VAL A 254 -1.94 -16.03 -14.23
N ASP A 255 -3.00 -16.36 -14.94
CA ASP A 255 -4.35 -16.46 -14.40
C ASP A 255 -4.62 -17.89 -13.92
N ALA A 256 -4.64 -18.10 -12.60
CA ALA A 256 -4.83 -19.42 -12.01
C ALA A 256 -6.27 -19.93 -12.12
N GLY A 257 -7.23 -19.04 -12.45
CA GLY A 257 -8.62 -19.41 -12.71
C GLY A 257 -8.87 -19.94 -14.12
N ILE A 258 -7.84 -19.98 -14.98
CA ILE A 258 -7.92 -20.41 -16.37
C ILE A 258 -6.85 -21.45 -16.63
N SER A 259 -7.25 -22.64 -17.07
CA SER A 259 -6.33 -23.70 -17.46
C SER A 259 -6.26 -23.79 -18.97
N PHE A 260 -5.06 -23.93 -19.52
CA PHE A 260 -4.85 -24.26 -20.92
C PHE A 260 -4.14 -25.61 -21.03
N SER A 261 -4.56 -26.38 -22.03
CA SER A 261 -3.97 -27.66 -22.40
C SER A 261 -3.74 -27.69 -23.89
N LEU A 262 -2.63 -28.28 -24.32
CA LEU A 262 -2.39 -28.51 -25.74
C LEU A 262 -3.32 -29.62 -26.24
N THR A 263 -3.96 -29.40 -27.39
CA THR A 263 -4.84 -30.41 -28.01
C THR A 263 -4.04 -31.45 -28.79
N THR A 264 -2.87 -31.06 -29.29
CA THR A 264 -1.89 -31.91 -29.97
C THR A 264 -0.48 -31.55 -29.53
N SER A 265 0.49 -32.42 -29.80
CA SER A 265 1.90 -32.02 -29.71
C SER A 265 2.17 -30.78 -30.57
N ALA A 266 3.02 -29.88 -30.09
CA ALA A 266 3.43 -28.72 -30.86
C ALA A 266 4.21 -29.15 -32.12
N ALA A 267 3.94 -28.50 -33.24
CA ALA A 267 4.64 -28.72 -34.51
C ALA A 267 5.90 -27.86 -34.56
N PHE A 268 7.03 -28.47 -34.93
CA PHE A 268 8.31 -27.78 -35.11
C PHE A 268 8.64 -27.74 -36.60
N ASP A 269 8.88 -26.55 -37.14
CA ASP A 269 9.39 -26.32 -38.48
C ASP A 269 10.71 -25.56 -38.39
N CYS A 270 11.82 -26.31 -38.51
CA CYS A 270 13.16 -25.78 -38.32
C CYS A 270 13.88 -25.62 -39.65
N THR A 271 14.55 -24.48 -39.79
CA THR A 271 15.38 -24.12 -40.94
C THR A 271 16.66 -23.43 -40.45
N ALA A 272 17.57 -23.10 -41.37
CA ALA A 272 18.74 -22.28 -41.05
C ALA A 272 18.40 -20.89 -40.48
N ALA A 273 17.16 -20.40 -40.66
CA ALA A 273 16.69 -19.13 -40.11
C ALA A 273 16.13 -19.24 -38.68
N GLY A 274 15.95 -20.46 -38.15
CA GLY A 274 15.35 -20.71 -36.84
C GLY A 274 14.30 -21.82 -36.87
N CYS A 275 13.72 -22.11 -35.70
CA CYS A 275 12.62 -23.04 -35.52
C CYS A 275 11.30 -22.31 -35.23
N SER A 276 10.34 -22.42 -36.13
CA SER A 276 8.96 -22.01 -35.87
C SER A 276 8.24 -23.13 -35.12
N VAL A 277 7.61 -22.80 -34.00
CA VAL A 277 6.85 -23.74 -33.18
C VAL A 277 5.40 -23.30 -33.12
N THR A 278 4.50 -24.19 -33.48
CA THR A 278 3.06 -23.93 -33.52
C THR A 278 2.31 -24.92 -32.65
N ALA A 279 1.42 -24.43 -31.79
CA ALA A 279 0.68 -25.25 -30.85
C ALA A 279 -0.81 -24.89 -30.84
N ALA A 280 -1.66 -25.88 -31.08
CA ALA A 280 -3.10 -25.77 -30.87
C ALA A 280 -3.43 -26.07 -29.40
N PHE A 281 -4.34 -25.29 -28.83
CA PHE A 281 -4.70 -25.39 -27.42
C PHE A 281 -6.22 -25.28 -27.21
N LYS A 282 -6.65 -25.82 -26.07
CA LYS A 282 -7.98 -25.65 -25.51
C LYS A 282 -7.84 -25.31 -24.04
N GLY A 283 -8.60 -24.33 -23.58
CA GLY A 283 -8.68 -23.95 -22.19
C GLY A 283 -10.08 -23.95 -21.64
N GLU A 284 -10.14 -24.07 -20.32
CA GLU A 284 -11.35 -24.03 -19.52
C GLU A 284 -11.27 -22.84 -18.57
N VAL A 285 -12.37 -22.08 -18.49
CA VAL A 285 -12.46 -20.87 -17.68
C VAL A 285 -13.32 -21.16 -16.46
N GLY A 286 -12.72 -21.08 -15.28
CA GLY A 286 -13.44 -21.26 -14.02
C GLY A 286 -14.54 -20.21 -13.81
N THR A 287 -15.55 -20.52 -13.00
CA THR A 287 -16.71 -19.64 -12.74
C THR A 287 -16.29 -18.24 -12.24
N LYS A 288 -15.39 -18.16 -11.26
CA LYS A 288 -14.87 -16.88 -10.77
C LYS A 288 -14.09 -16.09 -11.83
N ALA A 289 -13.33 -16.77 -12.67
CA ALA A 289 -12.61 -16.12 -13.77
C ALA A 289 -13.61 -15.51 -14.78
N ARG A 290 -14.73 -16.20 -15.08
CA ARG A 290 -15.78 -15.67 -15.95
C ARG A 290 -16.41 -14.38 -15.42
N GLU A 291 -16.66 -14.29 -14.13
CA GLU A 291 -17.21 -13.08 -13.49
C GLU A 291 -16.29 -11.87 -13.69
N ARG A 292 -14.97 -12.07 -13.66
CA ARG A 292 -13.97 -11.02 -13.88
C ARG A 292 -13.75 -10.67 -15.36
N LEU A 293 -13.89 -11.62 -16.27
CA LEU A 293 -13.61 -11.46 -17.70
C LEU A 293 -14.79 -10.84 -18.47
N SER A 294 -15.38 -9.77 -17.95
CA SER A 294 -16.60 -9.11 -18.48
C SER A 294 -16.58 -8.76 -19.98
N GLY A 295 -15.40 -8.76 -20.64
CA GLY A 295 -15.23 -8.62 -22.10
C GLY A 295 -15.26 -9.92 -22.93
N GLY A 296 -15.53 -11.08 -22.31
CA GLY A 296 -15.66 -12.38 -23.00
C GLY A 296 -14.40 -12.83 -23.74
N SER A 297 -13.22 -12.38 -23.30
CA SER A 297 -11.94 -12.67 -23.95
C SER A 297 -10.85 -12.91 -22.92
N VAL A 298 -9.87 -13.75 -23.25
CA VAL A 298 -8.70 -14.09 -22.43
C VAL A 298 -7.43 -13.82 -23.23
N SER A 299 -6.31 -13.55 -22.57
CA SER A 299 -5.02 -13.43 -23.25
C SER A 299 -4.22 -14.70 -23.05
N ALA A 300 -3.76 -15.33 -24.14
CA ALA A 300 -3.00 -16.56 -24.12
C ALA A 300 -1.58 -16.33 -24.67
N ARG A 301 -0.60 -17.04 -24.11
CA ARG A 301 0.81 -16.96 -24.53
C ARG A 301 1.41 -18.37 -24.64
N LEU A 302 2.04 -18.67 -25.77
CA LEU A 302 2.82 -19.90 -25.95
C LEU A 302 4.24 -19.67 -25.44
N THR A 303 4.73 -20.59 -24.61
CA THR A 303 6.12 -20.66 -24.20
C THR A 303 6.69 -22.01 -24.59
N VAL A 304 7.87 -22.00 -25.21
CA VAL A 304 8.63 -23.19 -25.60
C VAL A 304 10.02 -23.09 -25.02
N LYS A 305 10.45 -24.09 -24.27
CA LYS A 305 11.80 -24.18 -23.68
C LYS A 305 12.50 -25.47 -24.06
N ASN A 306 13.80 -25.51 -23.78
CA ASN A 306 14.64 -26.69 -23.93
C ASN A 306 14.56 -27.30 -25.34
N VAL A 307 14.51 -26.43 -26.36
CA VAL A 307 14.50 -26.87 -27.74
C VAL A 307 15.82 -27.58 -28.03
N THR A 308 15.74 -28.75 -28.64
CA THR A 308 16.89 -29.53 -29.09
C THR A 308 16.72 -29.96 -30.53
N ILE A 309 17.81 -30.00 -31.28
CA ILE A 309 17.88 -30.53 -32.65
C ILE A 309 18.89 -31.67 -32.63
N ASP A 310 18.40 -32.88 -32.87
CA ASP A 310 19.17 -34.12 -32.75
C ASP A 310 19.91 -34.25 -31.40
N GLY A 311 19.24 -33.82 -30.32
CA GLY A 311 19.80 -33.82 -28.96
C GLY A 311 20.75 -32.66 -28.64
N ARG A 312 21.05 -31.79 -29.61
CA ARG A 312 21.86 -30.57 -29.38
C ARG A 312 20.97 -29.44 -28.88
N PRO A 313 21.31 -28.76 -27.76
CA PRO A 313 20.57 -27.60 -27.29
C PRO A 313 20.49 -26.51 -28.35
N ALA A 314 19.29 -25.97 -28.57
CA ALA A 314 18.98 -25.03 -29.63
C ALA A 314 18.24 -23.77 -29.14
N GLY A 315 17.68 -23.77 -27.92
CA GLY A 315 17.11 -22.56 -27.31
C GLY A 315 15.66 -22.72 -26.84
N GLY A 316 14.86 -21.69 -27.11
CA GLY A 316 13.45 -21.61 -26.78
C GLY A 316 12.80 -20.36 -27.38
N CYS A 317 11.47 -20.29 -27.36
CA CYS A 317 10.75 -19.12 -27.82
C CYS A 317 9.50 -18.83 -26.99
N MET A 318 9.02 -17.59 -27.07
CA MET A 318 7.80 -17.15 -26.41
C MET A 318 7.01 -16.27 -27.37
N SER A 319 5.70 -16.51 -27.51
CA SER A 319 4.84 -15.68 -28.33
C SER A 319 4.51 -14.36 -27.63
N ALA A 320 4.07 -13.35 -28.38
CA ALA A 320 3.35 -12.24 -27.77
C ALA A 320 2.01 -12.74 -27.18
N PRO A 321 1.49 -12.11 -26.11
CA PRO A 321 0.13 -12.36 -25.64
C PRO A 321 -0.87 -12.11 -26.76
N THR A 322 -1.75 -13.07 -27.01
CA THR A 322 -2.79 -12.97 -28.04
C THR A 322 -4.16 -13.04 -27.39
N THR A 323 -5.04 -12.12 -27.75
CA THR A 323 -6.42 -12.11 -27.24
C THR A 323 -7.27 -13.16 -27.95
N ILE A 324 -7.89 -14.03 -27.16
CA ILE A 324 -8.73 -15.14 -27.61
C ILE A 324 -10.14 -14.90 -27.08
N ARG A 325 -11.14 -14.97 -27.96
CA ARG A 325 -12.54 -14.86 -27.55
C ARG A 325 -13.02 -16.17 -26.93
N LEU A 326 -13.83 -16.05 -25.90
CA LEU A 326 -14.48 -17.20 -25.26
C LEU A 326 -15.64 -17.70 -26.12
N THR A 327 -15.75 -19.03 -26.21
CA THR A 327 -16.92 -19.73 -26.73
C THR A 327 -17.53 -20.55 -25.59
N GLY A 328 -18.59 -20.00 -24.98
CA GLY A 328 -19.10 -20.51 -23.71
C GLY A 328 -18.02 -20.40 -22.63
N ASP A 329 -17.67 -21.54 -22.02
CA ASP A 329 -16.71 -21.62 -20.92
C ASP A 329 -15.31 -22.02 -21.38
N SER A 330 -15.09 -22.00 -22.69
CA SER A 330 -13.86 -22.49 -23.31
C SER A 330 -13.20 -21.45 -24.19
N ALA A 331 -11.87 -21.51 -24.26
CA ALA A 331 -11.05 -20.76 -25.19
C ALA A 331 -10.23 -21.74 -26.02
N THR A 332 -10.33 -21.67 -27.34
CA THR A 332 -9.54 -22.49 -28.25
C THR A 332 -8.80 -21.60 -29.22
N GLY A 333 -7.63 -22.05 -29.66
CA GLY A 333 -6.84 -21.31 -30.62
C GLY A 333 -5.56 -22.03 -30.99
N GLU A 334 -4.76 -21.33 -31.78
CA GLU A 334 -3.43 -21.74 -32.21
C GLU A 334 -2.50 -20.56 -32.00
N LEU A 335 -1.32 -20.83 -31.42
CA LEU A 335 -0.27 -19.85 -31.21
C LEU A 335 1.01 -20.34 -31.84
N SER A 336 1.85 -19.42 -32.26
CA SER A 336 3.19 -19.71 -32.75
C SER A 336 4.24 -18.79 -32.15
N CYS A 337 5.47 -19.30 -32.04
CA CYS A 337 6.66 -18.52 -31.74
C CYS A 337 7.85 -19.01 -32.57
N VAL A 338 8.89 -18.18 -32.69
CA VAL A 338 10.09 -18.51 -33.47
C VAL A 338 11.30 -18.45 -32.55
N ASP A 339 12.05 -19.55 -32.51
CA ASP A 339 13.37 -19.65 -31.90
C ASP A 339 14.43 -19.39 -32.97
N VAL A 340 14.94 -18.17 -33.01
CA VAL A 340 15.95 -17.75 -34.01
C VAL A 340 17.32 -18.34 -33.70
N ASP A 341 17.62 -18.64 -32.43
CA ASP A 341 18.91 -19.15 -31.98
C ASP A 341 19.10 -20.63 -32.38
N ALA A 342 18.00 -21.33 -32.66
CA ALA A 342 18.02 -22.68 -33.20
C ALA A 342 18.55 -22.76 -34.65
N GLY A 343 18.59 -21.66 -35.41
CA GLY A 343 18.97 -21.63 -36.82
C GLY A 343 20.39 -22.15 -37.10
N PRO A 344 21.43 -21.61 -36.42
CA PRO A 344 22.79 -22.12 -36.52
C PRO A 344 22.94 -23.60 -36.12
N VAL A 345 22.22 -24.05 -35.10
CA VAL A 345 22.24 -25.46 -34.64
C VAL A 345 21.61 -26.36 -35.70
N PHE A 346 20.48 -25.94 -36.27
CA PHE A 346 19.84 -26.62 -37.38
C PHE A 346 20.80 -26.75 -38.57
N ALA A 347 21.40 -25.64 -39.00
CA ALA A 347 22.30 -25.63 -40.16
C ALA A 347 23.50 -26.57 -39.98
N ALA A 348 24.04 -26.67 -38.76
CA ALA A 348 25.13 -27.58 -38.45
C ALA A 348 24.71 -29.06 -38.54
N VAL A 349 23.55 -29.42 -37.97
CA VAL A 349 23.00 -30.78 -38.03
C VAL A 349 22.61 -31.15 -39.46
N ASP A 350 21.96 -30.24 -40.19
CA ASP A 350 21.56 -30.43 -41.57
C ASP A 350 22.75 -30.64 -42.50
N ALA A 351 23.84 -29.88 -42.32
CA ALA A 351 25.08 -30.06 -43.08
C ALA A 351 25.72 -31.44 -42.82
N GLU A 352 25.73 -31.90 -41.57
CA GLU A 352 26.26 -33.22 -41.18
C GLU A 352 25.45 -34.36 -41.82
N TYR A 353 24.11 -34.29 -41.70
CA TYR A 353 23.21 -35.28 -42.27
C TYR A 353 23.25 -35.27 -43.81
N SER A 354 23.35 -34.10 -44.43
CA SER A 354 23.49 -33.95 -45.89
C SER A 354 24.81 -34.55 -46.38
N ALA A 355 25.92 -34.31 -45.70
CA ALA A 355 27.22 -34.89 -46.04
C ALA A 355 27.19 -36.42 -45.95
N ARG A 356 26.58 -36.96 -44.88
CA ARG A 356 26.42 -38.41 -44.70
C ARG A 356 25.51 -39.02 -45.77
N ALA A 357 24.37 -38.41 -46.06
CA ALA A 357 23.46 -38.87 -47.11
C ALA A 357 24.15 -38.91 -48.48
N GLN A 358 24.97 -37.90 -48.80
CA GLN A 358 25.73 -37.87 -50.06
C GLN A 358 26.77 -39.00 -50.13
N GLN A 359 27.48 -39.28 -49.03
CA GLN A 359 28.43 -40.40 -48.97
C GLN A 359 27.74 -41.75 -49.19
N GLU A 360 26.60 -41.98 -48.53
CA GLU A 360 25.82 -43.22 -48.66
C GLU A 360 25.18 -43.34 -50.06
N ALA A 361 24.71 -42.24 -50.64
CA ALA A 361 24.17 -42.19 -52.01
C ALA A 361 25.25 -42.54 -53.05
N ASN A 362 26.46 -41.96 -52.91
CA ASN A 362 27.59 -42.27 -53.79
C ASN A 362 28.01 -43.74 -53.71
N ALA A 363 27.95 -44.34 -52.51
CA ALA A 363 28.30 -45.74 -52.30
C ALA A 363 27.23 -46.72 -52.82
N SER A 364 25.95 -46.36 -52.70
CA SER A 364 24.82 -47.22 -53.07
C SER A 364 24.33 -47.03 -54.51
N GLY A 365 24.73 -45.96 -55.18
CA GLY A 365 24.23 -45.59 -56.51
C GLY A 365 22.74 -45.17 -56.51
N GLY A 366 22.17 -44.85 -55.34
CA GLY A 366 20.75 -44.58 -55.17
C GLY A 366 20.47 -43.32 -54.33
N ARG A 367 19.19 -43.01 -54.12
CA ARG A 367 18.75 -41.90 -53.26
C ARG A 367 18.67 -42.38 -51.81
N VAL A 368 19.33 -41.67 -50.90
CA VAL A 368 19.31 -41.92 -49.45
C VAL A 368 18.57 -40.77 -48.76
N THR A 369 17.68 -41.10 -47.82
CA THR A 369 16.97 -40.12 -46.99
C THR A 369 17.33 -40.36 -45.53
N LEU A 370 17.97 -39.37 -44.90
CA LEU A 370 18.23 -39.38 -43.46
C LEU A 370 17.27 -38.42 -42.76
N ARG A 371 16.94 -38.72 -41.50
CA ARG A 371 16.04 -37.92 -40.67
C ARG A 371 16.69 -37.67 -39.31
N PHE A 372 16.56 -36.46 -38.81
CA PHE A 372 16.84 -36.10 -37.42
C PHE A 372 15.59 -35.47 -36.79
N SER A 373 15.55 -35.39 -35.47
CA SER A 373 14.37 -34.93 -34.72
C SER A 373 14.62 -33.63 -33.98
N SER A 374 13.63 -32.75 -33.96
CA SER A 374 13.54 -31.61 -33.04
C SER A 374 12.61 -31.93 -31.88
N ARG A 375 12.93 -31.48 -30.67
CA ARG A 375 12.10 -31.64 -29.47
C ARG A 375 12.12 -30.36 -28.64
N GLY A 376 11.10 -30.13 -27.82
CA GLY A 376 11.05 -29.06 -26.83
C GLY A 376 9.86 -29.20 -25.90
N GLU A 377 9.88 -28.48 -24.80
CA GLU A 377 8.78 -28.40 -23.84
C GLU A 377 7.90 -27.21 -24.18
N ALA A 378 6.63 -27.44 -24.49
CA ALA A 378 5.69 -26.40 -24.89
C ALA A 378 4.47 -26.36 -23.96
N TRP A 379 4.05 -25.17 -23.57
CA TRP A 379 2.82 -24.94 -22.82
C TRP A 379 2.22 -23.57 -23.17
N VAL A 380 0.93 -23.42 -22.91
CA VAL A 380 0.21 -22.17 -23.08
C VAL A 380 -0.25 -21.69 -21.72
N ASP A 381 0.03 -20.43 -21.40
CA ASP A 381 -0.40 -19.79 -20.16
C ASP A 381 -1.48 -18.74 -20.45
N ALA A 382 -2.41 -18.57 -19.50
CA ALA A 382 -3.31 -17.43 -19.46
C ALA A 382 -2.60 -16.24 -18.84
N VAL A 383 -2.43 -15.16 -19.58
CA VAL A 383 -1.77 -13.95 -19.09
C VAL A 383 -2.76 -13.16 -18.23
N ALA A 384 -2.42 -12.93 -16.96
CA ALA A 384 -3.29 -12.24 -16.02
C ALA A 384 -3.24 -10.71 -16.16
N VAL A 385 -2.09 -10.16 -16.59
CA VAL A 385 -1.85 -8.71 -16.62
C VAL A 385 -1.19 -8.32 -17.93
N ALA A 386 -1.77 -7.33 -18.62
CA ALA A 386 -1.17 -6.76 -19.82
C ALA A 386 0.00 -5.83 -19.45
N GLN A 387 1.01 -5.73 -20.33
CA GLN A 387 2.16 -4.84 -20.11
C GLN A 387 1.72 -3.39 -19.86
N THR A 388 0.73 -2.89 -20.61
CA THR A 388 0.21 -1.53 -20.42
C THR A 388 -0.41 -1.31 -19.04
N THR A 389 -1.02 -2.33 -18.45
CA THR A 389 -1.51 -2.28 -17.07
C THR A 389 -0.36 -2.23 -16.08
N VAL A 390 0.72 -2.99 -16.30
CA VAL A 390 1.94 -2.89 -15.49
C VAL A 390 2.51 -1.47 -15.55
N ASP A 391 2.63 -0.89 -16.73
CA ASP A 391 3.15 0.48 -16.92
C ASP A 391 2.28 1.52 -16.21
N GLN A 392 0.95 1.36 -16.27
CA GLN A 392 -0.01 2.22 -15.55
C GLN A 392 0.14 2.11 -14.03
N LEU A 393 0.29 0.90 -13.50
CA LEU A 393 0.49 0.67 -12.06
C LEU A 393 1.81 1.29 -11.58
N LEU A 394 2.90 1.14 -12.35
CA LEU A 394 4.19 1.74 -12.03
C LEU A 394 4.12 3.28 -12.06
N ALA A 395 3.44 3.85 -13.06
CA ALA A 395 3.23 5.29 -13.12
C ALA A 395 2.39 5.81 -11.94
N GLN A 396 1.40 5.05 -11.50
CA GLN A 396 0.60 5.38 -10.32
C GLN A 396 1.43 5.31 -9.04
N GLN A 397 2.21 4.25 -8.84
CA GLN A 397 3.11 4.11 -7.68
C GLN A 397 4.15 5.23 -7.62
N GLN A 398 4.67 5.66 -8.77
CA GLN A 398 5.59 6.79 -8.84
C GLN A 398 4.91 8.09 -8.40
N LYS A 399 3.68 8.35 -8.82
CA LYS A 399 2.91 9.53 -8.35
C LYS A 399 2.63 9.48 -6.85
N GLU A 400 2.33 8.30 -6.32
CA GLU A 400 2.11 8.08 -4.89
C GLU A 400 3.37 8.33 -4.06
N ARG A 401 4.53 7.89 -4.58
CA ARG A 401 5.82 8.19 -4.00
C ARG A 401 6.10 9.69 -3.98
N GLU A 402 5.90 10.36 -5.13
CA GLU A 402 6.11 11.81 -5.29
C GLU A 402 5.15 12.64 -4.42
N SER A 403 3.91 12.18 -4.22
CA SER A 403 2.96 12.86 -3.34
C SER A 403 3.33 12.73 -1.86
N GLY A 404 3.96 11.62 -1.46
CA GLY A 404 4.47 11.36 -0.12
C GLY A 404 5.77 12.10 0.24
N THR A 405 6.64 12.39 -0.75
CA THR A 405 7.85 13.19 -0.55
C THR A 405 7.55 14.69 -0.70
N CYS A 406 7.82 15.46 0.35
CA CYS A 406 7.62 16.92 0.32
C CYS A 406 8.81 17.71 -0.25
N SER A 407 9.80 17.09 -0.93
CA SER A 407 10.83 17.86 -1.66
C SER A 407 11.78 17.07 -2.60
N THR A 408 12.33 17.83 -3.57
CA THR A 408 13.63 17.76 -4.30
C THR A 408 13.56 17.80 -5.84
N GLY A 409 12.61 18.54 -6.44
CA GLY A 409 12.48 18.53 -7.91
C GLY A 409 11.90 19.78 -8.57
N GLN A 410 12.80 20.72 -8.91
CA GLN A 410 12.61 21.96 -9.68
C GLN A 410 11.65 23.02 -9.10
N PRO A 411 12.07 24.31 -9.09
CA PRO A 411 11.21 25.40 -8.66
C PRO A 411 9.92 25.45 -9.48
N SER A 412 8.78 25.44 -8.79
CA SER A 412 7.46 25.62 -9.40
C SER A 412 7.43 26.89 -10.25
N PRO A 413 6.86 26.84 -11.47
CA PRO A 413 6.68 28.04 -12.28
C PRO A 413 5.84 29.07 -11.50
N PRO A 414 6.05 30.38 -11.73
CA PRO A 414 5.32 31.42 -11.02
C PRO A 414 3.81 31.24 -11.21
N ARG A 415 3.11 30.89 -10.12
CA ARG A 415 1.66 30.74 -10.12
C ARG A 415 0.99 32.06 -9.78
N ARG A 416 -0.15 32.33 -10.43
CA ARG A 416 -0.99 33.50 -10.13
C ARG A 416 -1.73 33.35 -8.80
N THR A 417 -1.98 32.13 -8.35
CA THR A 417 -2.69 31.83 -7.10
C THR A 417 -1.87 30.88 -6.23
N LEU A 418 -2.04 31.00 -4.91
CA LEU A 418 -1.48 30.12 -3.88
C LEU A 418 -2.52 29.85 -2.78
N TYR A 419 -2.31 28.81 -1.98
CA TYR A 419 -3.22 28.34 -0.95
C TYR A 419 -2.70 28.65 0.46
N HIS A 420 -3.53 29.25 1.30
CA HIS A 420 -3.32 29.29 2.74
C HIS A 420 -4.06 28.11 3.39
N TYR A 421 -3.32 27.17 3.98
CA TYR A 421 -3.92 26.07 4.72
C TYR A 421 -4.14 26.44 6.19
N THR A 422 -5.32 26.10 6.69
CA THR A 422 -5.81 26.45 8.02
C THR A 422 -6.85 25.41 8.49
N ASN A 423 -7.56 25.68 9.58
CA ASN A 423 -8.73 24.90 9.99
C ASN A 423 -10.04 25.61 9.62
N GLU A 424 -11.18 24.96 9.88
CA GLU A 424 -12.51 25.50 9.52
C GLU A 424 -12.71 26.92 10.07
N LYS A 425 -12.45 27.11 11.38
CA LYS A 425 -12.55 28.41 12.05
C LYS A 425 -11.64 29.46 11.42
N GLY A 426 -10.42 29.09 11.07
CA GLY A 426 -9.47 29.99 10.41
C GLY A 426 -9.93 30.39 9.01
N MET A 427 -10.39 29.43 8.21
CA MET A 427 -10.93 29.67 6.86
C MET A 427 -12.15 30.59 6.91
N GLU A 428 -13.09 30.34 7.82
CA GLU A 428 -14.27 31.19 8.02
C GLU A 428 -13.88 32.61 8.46
N GLY A 429 -12.95 32.73 9.42
CA GLY A 429 -12.45 34.02 9.89
C GLY A 429 -11.83 34.87 8.78
N ILE A 430 -11.00 34.25 7.93
CA ILE A 430 -10.38 34.92 6.77
C ILE A 430 -11.46 35.36 5.78
N ARG A 431 -12.44 34.49 5.48
CA ARG A 431 -13.52 34.81 4.55
C ARG A 431 -14.43 35.94 5.04
N SER A 432 -14.73 35.96 6.34
CA SER A 432 -15.64 36.96 6.91
C SER A 432 -14.97 38.32 7.08
N SER A 433 -13.68 38.34 7.42
CA SER A 433 -12.92 39.57 7.62
C SER A 433 -12.38 40.15 6.31
N GLY A 434 -12.12 39.29 5.32
CA GLY A 434 -11.33 39.66 4.15
C GLY A 434 -9.85 39.88 4.49
N GLU A 435 -9.38 39.42 5.64
CA GLU A 435 -8.02 39.65 6.14
C GLU A 435 -7.28 38.33 6.40
N LEU A 436 -6.02 38.26 5.95
CA LEU A 436 -5.09 37.19 6.30
C LEU A 436 -4.03 37.71 7.27
N TRP A 437 -4.12 37.27 8.52
CA TRP A 437 -3.27 37.75 9.60
C TRP A 437 -1.88 37.11 9.54
N PRO A 438 -0.80 37.86 9.86
CA PRO A 438 0.55 37.32 9.81
C PRO A 438 0.78 36.35 10.96
N SER A 439 1.54 35.28 10.69
CA SER A 439 2.20 34.54 11.76
C SER A 439 3.36 35.38 12.28
N ARG A 440 3.45 35.54 13.60
CA ARG A 440 4.46 36.37 14.26
C ARG A 440 5.48 35.53 15.00
N LEU A 441 6.76 35.83 14.81
CA LEU A 441 7.89 35.18 15.48
C LEU A 441 7.82 35.38 16.99
N ALA A 442 7.38 36.55 17.44
CA ALA A 442 7.22 36.87 18.86
C ALA A 442 6.17 35.98 19.54
N ASP A 443 5.10 35.61 18.83
CA ASP A 443 3.97 34.87 19.38
C ASP A 443 4.19 33.36 19.24
N ASN A 444 4.70 32.91 18.09
CA ASN A 444 5.02 31.52 17.85
C ASN A 444 6.22 31.37 16.90
N PRO A 445 7.45 31.26 17.44
CA PRO A 445 8.66 31.11 16.65
C PRO A 445 8.65 29.90 15.71
N LYS A 446 7.85 28.86 16.01
CA LYS A 446 7.76 27.64 15.21
C LYS A 446 6.91 27.80 13.95
N ASP A 447 5.96 28.74 13.97
CA ASP A 447 5.03 29.01 12.87
C ASP A 447 5.54 30.16 11.98
N ALA A 448 6.39 31.06 12.50
CA ALA A 448 6.99 32.19 11.77
C ALA A 448 8.51 32.03 11.54
N ARG A 449 8.97 30.81 11.23
CA ARG A 449 10.40 30.48 11.09
C ARG A 449 11.15 31.31 10.05
N TYR A 450 10.43 31.84 9.07
CA TYR A 450 10.98 32.58 7.94
C TYR A 450 10.73 34.08 8.06
N GLY A 451 10.32 34.54 9.24
CA GLY A 451 9.94 35.91 9.54
C GLY A 451 8.43 36.08 9.70
N ASP A 452 8.05 37.27 10.16
CA ASP A 452 6.65 37.66 10.27
C ASP A 452 6.03 37.75 8.88
N GLY A 453 4.85 37.14 8.72
CA GLY A 453 4.14 37.21 7.44
C GLY A 453 3.03 36.19 7.25
N GLN A 454 2.41 36.24 6.07
CA GLN A 454 1.40 35.28 5.65
C GLN A 454 2.04 34.13 4.87
N TYR A 455 1.81 32.91 5.36
CA TYR A 455 2.35 31.69 4.75
C TYR A 455 1.35 31.07 3.78
N LEU A 456 1.84 30.71 2.60
CA LEU A 456 1.08 30.19 1.47
C LEU A 456 1.79 28.96 0.89
N SER A 457 1.08 28.18 0.08
CA SER A 457 1.58 26.98 -0.56
C SER A 457 1.03 26.84 -1.99
N ASP A 458 1.79 26.21 -2.87
CA ASP A 458 1.35 25.82 -4.22
C ASP A 458 0.79 24.39 -4.26
N ILE A 459 0.77 23.68 -3.13
CA ILE A 459 0.13 22.37 -3.00
C ILE A 459 -1.36 22.52 -3.17
N GLN A 460 -1.91 21.88 -4.21
CA GLN A 460 -3.34 21.94 -4.50
C GLN A 460 -4.16 21.18 -3.44
N PRO A 461 -5.29 21.74 -2.97
CA PRO A 461 -6.16 21.06 -2.02
C PRO A 461 -6.65 19.69 -2.54
N GLY A 462 -6.81 18.73 -1.63
CA GLY A 462 -7.23 17.36 -1.96
C GLY A 462 -6.13 16.48 -2.57
N THR A 463 -4.94 17.03 -2.85
CA THR A 463 -3.80 16.24 -3.36
C THR A 463 -2.93 15.63 -2.27
N ARG A 464 -3.08 16.09 -1.01
CA ARG A 464 -2.35 15.59 0.16
C ARG A 464 -3.25 15.52 1.38
N SER A 465 -3.04 14.51 2.23
CA SER A 465 -3.69 14.41 3.53
C SER A 465 -3.21 15.52 4.48
N ASN A 466 -3.98 15.82 5.52
CA ASN A 466 -3.62 16.89 6.47
C ASN A 466 -2.28 16.61 7.18
N GLY A 467 -1.97 15.32 7.41
CA GLY A 467 -0.69 14.90 7.99
C GLY A 467 0.48 15.06 7.02
N GLN A 468 0.25 14.78 5.73
CA GLN A 468 1.24 15.05 4.68
C GLN A 468 1.49 16.56 4.53
N LEU A 469 0.45 17.40 4.55
CA LEU A 469 0.61 18.86 4.56
C LEU A 469 1.41 19.33 5.77
N ALA A 470 1.11 18.82 6.96
CA ALA A 470 1.89 19.11 8.16
C ALA A 470 3.36 18.68 8.02
N ARG A 471 3.63 17.50 7.43
CA ARG A 471 4.98 17.04 7.13
C ARG A 471 5.66 17.98 6.13
N CYS A 472 4.99 18.41 5.06
CA CYS A 472 5.55 19.34 4.08
C CYS A 472 5.91 20.68 4.72
N PHE A 473 4.96 21.29 5.45
CA PHE A 473 5.14 22.64 5.98
C PHE A 473 6.05 22.69 7.21
N LEU A 474 5.98 21.68 8.09
CA LEU A 474 6.62 21.73 9.40
C LEU A 474 7.66 20.62 9.63
N GLY A 475 7.79 19.67 8.71
CA GLY A 475 8.72 18.54 8.81
C GLY A 475 8.26 17.47 9.78
N ARG A 476 6.99 17.51 10.20
CA ARG A 476 6.40 16.57 11.15
C ARG A 476 4.88 16.49 10.93
N PRO A 477 4.26 15.31 11.03
CA PRO A 477 2.86 15.12 10.66
C PRO A 477 1.81 15.56 11.70
N TRP A 478 2.21 15.65 12.97
CA TRP A 478 1.32 15.81 14.13
C TRP A 478 0.42 17.08 14.16
N PRO A 479 0.82 18.26 13.66
CA PRO A 479 -0.07 19.43 13.64
C PRO A 479 -1.12 19.38 12.50
N LYS A 480 -1.57 18.19 12.08
CA LYS A 480 -2.47 17.99 10.93
C LYS A 480 -3.81 18.72 11.06
N THR A 481 -4.31 18.88 12.28
CA THR A 481 -5.56 19.62 12.55
C THR A 481 -5.50 21.08 12.12
N LYS A 482 -4.30 21.65 11.95
CA LYS A 482 -4.09 23.00 11.41
C LYS A 482 -4.31 23.10 9.90
N TYR A 483 -4.44 22.00 9.16
CA TYR A 483 -4.43 21.99 7.69
C TYR A 483 -5.65 21.29 7.10
N THR A 484 -6.79 21.31 7.81
CA THR A 484 -8.03 20.66 7.39
C THR A 484 -8.81 21.43 6.31
N HIS A 485 -8.51 22.71 6.13
CA HIS A 485 -9.20 23.63 5.23
C HIS A 485 -8.19 24.54 4.53
N TYR A 486 -8.64 25.22 3.48
CA TYR A 486 -7.80 26.14 2.73
C TYR A 486 -8.56 27.38 2.26
N VAL A 487 -7.79 28.42 1.93
CA VAL A 487 -8.22 29.59 1.15
C VAL A 487 -7.23 29.79 0.02
N GLU A 488 -7.70 29.81 -1.23
CA GLU A 488 -6.89 30.17 -2.40
C GLU A 488 -6.87 31.68 -2.60
N VAL A 489 -5.69 32.25 -2.76
CA VAL A 489 -5.42 33.69 -2.83
C VAL A 489 -4.70 34.02 -4.14
N ASP A 490 -5.22 35.01 -4.86
CA ASP A 490 -4.54 35.66 -5.98
C ASP A 490 -3.38 36.53 -5.45
N VAL A 491 -2.17 36.08 -5.76
CA VAL A 491 -0.92 36.71 -5.30
C VAL A 491 -0.35 37.71 -6.30
N THR A 492 -1.09 38.05 -7.36
CA THR A 492 -0.69 39.03 -8.36
C THR A 492 -0.39 40.38 -7.69
N GLY A 493 0.81 40.91 -7.93
CA GLY A 493 1.29 42.16 -7.36
C GLY A 493 1.73 42.08 -5.89
N LEU A 494 1.70 40.90 -5.26
CA LEU A 494 2.29 40.69 -3.94
C LEU A 494 3.77 40.29 -4.07
N LYS A 495 4.59 40.73 -3.12
CA LYS A 495 5.99 40.29 -3.00
C LYS A 495 6.03 38.95 -2.28
N VAL A 496 5.84 37.86 -3.03
CA VAL A 496 5.93 36.49 -2.52
C VAL A 496 7.37 36.00 -2.59
N THR A 497 7.87 35.43 -1.50
CA THR A 497 9.21 34.81 -1.43
C THR A 497 9.05 33.34 -1.04
N GLU A 498 9.77 32.44 -1.70
CA GLU A 498 9.84 31.04 -1.26
C GLU A 498 10.70 30.93 0.00
N ALA A 499 10.26 30.14 0.97
CA ALA A 499 10.93 29.95 2.24
C ALA A 499 12.24 29.16 2.03
N PRO A 500 13.40 29.68 2.49
CA PRO A 500 14.68 28.99 2.33
C PRO A 500 14.65 27.57 2.91
N GLY A 501 14.96 26.58 2.07
CA GLY A 501 15.03 25.17 2.47
C GLY A 501 13.68 24.51 2.75
N ARG A 502 12.56 25.11 2.29
CA ARG A 502 11.22 24.53 2.34
C ARG A 502 10.50 24.76 1.02
N GLU A 503 10.61 23.77 0.13
CA GLU A 503 9.82 23.73 -1.08
C GLU A 503 8.33 23.76 -0.73
N HIS A 504 7.53 24.37 -1.61
CA HIS A 504 6.08 24.55 -1.43
C HIS A 504 5.64 25.44 -0.27
N VAL A 505 6.56 26.13 0.42
CA VAL A 505 6.24 27.12 1.45
C VAL A 505 6.65 28.50 0.94
N PHE A 506 5.66 29.36 0.77
CA PHE A 506 5.82 30.73 0.32
C PHE A 506 5.41 31.69 1.43
N VAL A 507 6.02 32.87 1.47
CA VAL A 507 5.73 33.89 2.47
C VAL A 507 5.58 35.25 1.83
N VAL A 508 4.53 35.97 2.25
CA VAL A 508 4.40 37.42 2.07
C VAL A 508 4.87 38.06 3.37
N LEU A 509 6.08 38.62 3.37
CA LEU A 509 6.69 39.19 4.57
C LEU A 509 6.05 40.53 4.93
N ASN A 510 5.42 40.62 6.10
CA ASN A 510 4.90 41.83 6.74
C ASN A 510 4.44 41.51 8.18
N ASP A 511 4.14 42.55 8.96
CA ASP A 511 3.68 42.46 10.36
C ASP A 511 2.20 42.87 10.55
N ALA A 512 1.52 43.24 9.46
CA ALA A 512 0.14 43.70 9.40
C ALA A 512 -0.80 42.68 8.72
N ALA A 513 -2.11 42.82 8.91
CA ALA A 513 -3.09 42.00 8.20
C ALA A 513 -3.03 42.28 6.69
N LEU A 514 -3.02 41.23 5.87
CA LEU A 514 -3.09 41.32 4.41
C LEU A 514 -4.55 41.34 3.96
N ASP A 515 -4.97 42.39 3.25
CA ASP A 515 -6.29 42.44 2.62
C ASP A 515 -6.38 41.44 1.46
N VAL A 516 -7.25 40.45 1.64
CA VAL A 516 -7.56 39.39 0.68
C VAL A 516 -9.00 39.45 0.16
N SER A 517 -9.79 40.46 0.53
CA SER A 517 -11.22 40.57 0.18
C SER A 517 -11.50 40.46 -1.34
N GLY A 518 -10.64 41.07 -2.17
CA GLY A 518 -10.69 40.97 -3.64
C GLY A 518 -9.76 39.92 -4.23
N ARG A 519 -9.10 39.10 -3.41
CA ARG A 519 -8.07 38.13 -3.83
C ARG A 519 -8.47 36.68 -3.58
N ILE A 520 -9.52 36.41 -2.81
CA ILE A 520 -9.97 35.04 -2.57
C ILE A 520 -10.55 34.47 -3.88
N VAL A 521 -9.94 33.40 -4.37
CA VAL A 521 -10.36 32.70 -5.60
C VAL A 521 -11.27 31.52 -5.28
N SER A 522 -10.91 30.74 -4.27
CA SER A 522 -11.66 29.58 -3.80
C SER A 522 -11.34 29.29 -2.33
N TRP A 523 -12.13 28.42 -1.69
CA TRP A 523 -11.91 27.96 -0.33
C TRP A 523 -12.68 26.64 -0.13
N GLY A 524 -12.26 25.86 0.87
CA GLY A 524 -12.98 24.65 1.19
C GLY A 524 -12.25 23.77 2.19
N ARG A 525 -12.77 22.56 2.35
CA ARG A 525 -12.08 21.47 3.03
C ARG A 525 -10.93 20.98 2.15
N ASN A 526 -9.79 20.69 2.76
CA ASN A 526 -8.70 19.98 2.09
C ASN A 526 -9.06 18.52 1.83
#